data_AF-A0A1E7FWH7-F1
#
_entry.id   AF-A0A1E7FWH7-F1
#
_cell.length_a   1.000
_cell.length_b   1.000
_cell.length_c   1.000
_cell.angle_alpha   90.00
_cell.angle_beta   90.00
_cell.angle_gamma   90.00
#
_symmetry.space_group_name_H-M   'P 1'
#
loop_
_entity.id
_entity.type
_entity.pdbx_description
1 polymer ?
#
loop_
_entity_poly.entity_id
_entity_poly.type
_entity_poly.pdbx_seq_one_letter_code
_entity_poly.pdbx_strand_id
1 'polypeptide(L)'
;MSNGNNRRRMRPNFYLGIVFGVAIAETFRNIAGGSFQFPDVVSVSYGSYPTRSLELIEPTIRSVELIEQSTETSKEKETFHVLFGMMGEAPSLYDAWEVSLKSVLVNAPTDVDMHVHVICSQDAHNVVQEKIKEAELEGSQWRNQITITSYNVEAYNRNWREFLREKMRHDQLYERISLGGYYRLLAYKILAPLNVGPTLYMDTDVIVLSNLNDLVKNIDGTKLFQGSSKFFCSGFTVINMAKFHEFWEKVDQLEQVRVVDQDIMLDVLTKFPDTYGHLPLEWDRNLGNGYRRRPHKILNHKEAAGMLHYQGGSGRDNDQNYFTYGFEQYCDRTPTCRDNKELREMVARSWGLGDYYTRLTWKWALFFGKSAIAPDQEGFELRVDSVIANHTAVAGNASATNLTMLKETTMIC
;
A
#
# COMPACT_ATOMS: atom_id res chain seq x y z
N MET A 1 -25.81 -27.96 -55.99
CA MET A 1 -24.82 -26.88 -56.23
C MET A 1 -25.26 -25.63 -55.47
N SER A 2 -24.30 -25.03 -54.76
CA SER A 2 -24.27 -23.77 -53.98
C SER A 2 -25.26 -23.53 -52.81
N ASN A 3 -24.67 -23.59 -51.61
CA ASN A 3 -25.15 -23.10 -50.31
C ASN A 3 -25.20 -21.56 -50.25
N GLY A 4 -26.28 -21.00 -49.70
CA GLY A 4 -26.40 -19.59 -49.31
C GLY A 4 -26.08 -19.40 -47.83
N ASN A 5 -24.89 -18.87 -47.53
CA ASN A 5 -24.38 -18.67 -46.17
C ASN A 5 -24.59 -17.19 -45.76
N ASN A 6 -25.49 -16.95 -44.81
CA ASN A 6 -25.77 -15.61 -44.25
C ASN A 6 -24.68 -15.23 -43.23
N ARG A 7 -23.68 -14.45 -43.65
CA ARG A 7 -22.76 -13.75 -42.74
C ARG A 7 -23.27 -12.32 -42.49
N ARG A 8 -23.74 -12.06 -41.27
CA ARG A 8 -23.95 -10.70 -40.73
C ARG A 8 -22.59 -9.99 -40.65
N ARG A 9 -22.44 -8.90 -41.41
CA ARG A 9 -21.33 -7.94 -41.31
C ARG A 9 -21.51 -7.09 -40.05
N MET A 10 -20.63 -7.25 -39.05
CA MET A 10 -20.38 -6.19 -38.07
C MET A 10 -19.44 -5.17 -38.70
N ARG A 11 -19.76 -3.89 -38.50
CA ARG A 11 -18.95 -2.75 -38.95
C ARG A 11 -17.70 -2.60 -38.05
N PRO A 12 -16.55 -2.18 -38.59
CA PRO A 12 -15.38 -1.88 -37.77
C PRO A 12 -15.54 -0.51 -37.10
N ASN A 13 -15.43 -0.48 -35.77
CA ASN A 13 -15.21 0.76 -35.05
C ASN A 13 -13.74 1.17 -35.22
N PHE A 14 -13.54 2.32 -35.87
CA PHE A 14 -12.29 3.03 -35.93
C PHE A 14 -11.84 3.41 -34.52
N TYR A 15 -10.66 2.91 -34.09
CA TYR A 15 -9.93 3.50 -32.97
C TYR A 15 -8.76 4.31 -33.53
N LEU A 16 -8.85 5.61 -33.30
CA LEU A 16 -7.87 6.63 -33.62
C LEU A 16 -6.62 6.39 -32.74
N GLY A 17 -5.50 6.08 -33.39
CA GLY A 17 -4.20 6.04 -32.72
C GLY A 17 -3.77 7.44 -32.32
N ILE A 18 -3.60 7.67 -31.02
CA ILE A 18 -2.98 8.89 -30.51
C ILE A 18 -1.48 8.62 -30.42
N VAL A 19 -0.75 9.36 -31.26
CA VAL A 19 0.70 9.50 -31.27
C VAL A 19 1.10 10.44 -30.13
N PHE A 20 1.88 9.97 -29.15
CA PHE A 20 2.65 10.85 -28.28
C PHE A 20 4.13 10.75 -28.68
N GLY A 21 4.56 11.74 -29.46
CA GLY A 21 5.94 12.03 -29.74
C GLY A 21 6.17 13.53 -29.59
N VAL A 22 7.33 13.87 -29.02
CA VAL A 22 7.98 15.20 -29.03
C VAL A 22 7.41 16.22 -28.03
N ALA A 23 7.97 16.24 -26.80
CA ALA A 23 8.16 17.47 -26.01
C ALA A 23 9.02 17.25 -24.74
N ILE A 24 10.15 16.52 -24.80
CA ILE A 24 11.17 16.58 -23.72
C ILE A 24 12.55 16.43 -24.36
N ALA A 25 12.98 17.47 -25.08
CA ALA A 25 14.32 17.53 -25.65
C ALA A 25 14.79 18.99 -25.73
N GLU A 26 14.76 19.74 -24.62
CA GLU A 26 15.45 21.04 -24.61
C GLU A 26 15.90 21.59 -23.25
N THR A 27 15.75 20.86 -22.13
CA THR A 27 16.12 21.39 -20.80
C THR A 27 17.39 20.78 -20.18
N PHE A 28 18.05 19.81 -20.83
CA PHE A 28 19.25 19.15 -20.26
C PHE A 28 20.53 19.33 -21.09
N ARG A 29 20.84 20.57 -21.49
CA ARG A 29 22.12 20.87 -22.18
C ARG A 29 23.07 21.81 -21.43
N ASN A 30 22.79 22.23 -20.20
CA ASN A 30 23.60 23.27 -19.51
C ASN A 30 24.18 22.92 -18.13
N ILE A 31 24.33 21.64 -17.76
CA ILE A 31 25.08 21.27 -16.54
C ILE A 31 26.04 20.13 -16.85
N ALA A 32 27.11 20.45 -17.58
CA ALA A 32 28.28 19.61 -17.74
C ALA A 32 29.52 20.50 -17.63
N GLY A 33 30.12 20.55 -16.44
CA GLY A 33 31.32 21.34 -16.20
C GLY A 33 31.63 21.44 -14.71
N GLY A 34 32.15 20.37 -14.13
CA GLY A 34 32.61 20.37 -12.73
C GLY A 34 33.27 19.06 -12.36
N SER A 35 34.58 18.98 -12.56
CA SER A 35 35.45 17.94 -12.03
C SER A 35 35.55 18.06 -10.51
N PHE A 36 35.13 17.03 -9.78
CA PHE A 36 35.32 16.93 -8.33
C PHE A 36 36.39 15.87 -8.01
N GLN A 37 37.46 16.31 -7.35
CA GLN A 37 38.51 15.45 -6.79
C GLN A 37 38.09 14.98 -5.39
N PHE A 38 38.36 13.71 -5.08
CA PHE A 38 38.21 13.13 -3.74
C PHE A 38 39.43 13.45 -2.87
N PRO A 39 39.27 13.66 -1.55
CA PRO A 39 40.34 13.44 -0.60
C PRO A 39 40.19 12.12 0.17
N ASP A 40 41.34 11.71 0.67
CA ASP A 40 41.71 10.38 1.15
C ASP A 40 41.04 9.86 2.41
N VAL A 41 41.03 8.52 2.42
CA VAL A 41 40.93 7.56 3.52
C VAL A 41 41.57 8.04 4.82
N VAL A 42 40.82 8.00 5.92
CA VAL A 42 41.37 7.98 7.29
C VAL A 42 40.91 6.71 8.00
N SER A 43 41.88 5.90 8.37
CA SER A 43 41.77 4.70 9.20
C SER A 43 41.51 5.06 10.68
N VAL A 44 40.60 4.35 11.35
CA VAL A 44 40.42 4.44 12.81
C VAL A 44 40.79 3.10 13.45
N SER A 45 41.74 3.16 14.39
CA SER A 45 42.26 2.03 15.17
C SER A 45 41.41 1.77 16.43
N TYR A 46 41.33 0.50 16.81
CA TYR A 46 40.80 0.02 18.09
C TYR A 46 41.77 0.31 19.26
N GLY A 47 41.24 0.74 20.40
CA GLY A 47 41.88 0.75 21.72
C GLY A 47 40.79 0.86 22.80
N SER A 48 40.50 -0.20 23.56
CA SER A 48 41.12 -0.61 24.84
C SER A 48 40.47 0.04 26.07
N TYR A 49 39.74 -0.78 26.84
CA TYR A 49 39.18 -0.50 28.17
C TYR A 49 40.29 -0.23 29.21
N PRO A 50 39.97 0.50 30.29
CA PRO A 50 40.31 -0.05 31.60
C PRO A 50 39.30 0.22 32.74
N THR A 51 39.12 -0.85 33.53
CA THR A 51 39.04 -0.96 35.01
C THR A 51 38.04 -0.18 35.86
N ARG A 52 37.24 -0.98 36.58
CA ARG A 52 36.59 -0.71 37.87
C ARG A 52 37.55 -0.14 38.92
N SER A 53 37.06 0.83 39.68
CA SER A 53 37.43 1.07 41.06
C SER A 53 36.19 0.96 41.95
N LEU A 54 36.22 0.02 42.88
CA LEU A 54 35.40 -0.02 44.09
C LEU A 54 35.84 1.11 44.99
N GLU A 55 34.92 1.83 45.64
CA GLU A 55 35.10 2.24 47.03
C GLU A 55 33.82 2.78 47.70
N LEU A 56 33.65 2.30 48.93
CA LEU A 56 33.11 2.92 50.14
C LEU A 56 31.61 3.25 50.27
N ILE A 57 31.00 2.42 51.10
CA ILE A 57 29.72 2.57 51.80
C ILE A 57 29.93 3.55 52.96
N GLU A 58 29.09 4.59 53.04
CA GLU A 58 28.83 5.35 54.28
C GLU A 58 27.32 5.59 54.47
N PRO A 59 26.85 5.77 55.72
CA PRO A 59 25.49 5.42 56.13
C PRO A 59 24.48 6.58 56.11
N THR A 60 23.27 6.22 55.66
CA THR A 60 21.94 6.64 56.15
C THR A 60 21.71 8.12 56.51
N ILE A 61 20.99 8.82 55.63
CA ILE A 61 19.97 9.80 56.02
C ILE A 61 18.70 9.48 55.22
N ARG A 62 17.63 9.08 55.94
CA ARG A 62 16.29 8.90 55.38
C ARG A 62 15.74 10.27 54.98
N SER A 63 15.91 10.64 53.72
CA SER A 63 15.00 11.57 53.06
C SER A 63 13.72 10.83 52.72
N VAL A 64 12.59 11.40 53.10
CA VAL A 64 11.27 11.00 52.61
C VAL A 64 11.28 11.27 51.11
N GLU A 65 11.60 10.26 50.31
CA GLU A 65 11.27 10.27 48.90
C GLU A 65 9.75 10.34 48.82
N LEU A 66 9.26 11.50 48.39
CA LEU A 66 8.03 11.57 47.64
C LEU A 66 8.18 10.51 46.55
N ILE A 67 7.49 9.38 46.73
CA ILE A 67 7.17 8.48 45.64
C ILE A 67 6.27 9.31 44.73
N GLU A 68 6.88 10.08 43.84
CA GLU A 68 6.29 10.34 42.55
C GLU A 68 6.15 8.95 41.95
N GLN A 69 4.98 8.34 42.18
CA GLN A 69 4.45 7.37 41.24
C GLN A 69 4.43 8.13 39.93
N SER A 70 5.49 7.98 39.15
CA SER A 70 5.45 8.22 37.73
C SER A 70 4.33 7.34 37.24
N THR A 71 3.13 7.91 37.16
CA THR A 71 2.14 7.52 36.19
C THR A 71 2.80 7.81 34.84
N GLU A 72 3.74 6.95 34.45
CA GLU A 72 3.91 6.59 33.07
C GLU A 72 2.54 6.04 32.67
N THR A 73 1.62 6.95 32.35
CA THR A 73 0.56 6.67 31.41
C THR A 73 1.31 6.08 30.23
N SER A 74 1.30 4.76 30.10
CA SER A 74 1.93 4.04 29.01
C SER A 74 1.49 4.80 27.77
N LYS A 75 2.42 5.53 27.14
CA LYS A 75 2.10 6.25 25.91
C LYS A 75 1.56 5.18 24.99
N GLU A 76 0.27 5.29 24.66
CA GLU A 76 -0.38 4.37 23.75
C GLU A 76 0.51 4.33 22.51
N LYS A 77 0.96 3.13 22.15
CA LYS A 77 1.87 3.00 21.01
C LYS A 77 1.17 3.59 19.80
N GLU A 78 1.91 4.35 19.02
CA GLU A 78 1.42 4.83 17.74
C GLU A 78 1.01 3.63 16.87
N THR A 79 -0.05 3.79 16.07
CA THR A 79 -0.53 2.75 15.16
C THR A 79 -0.26 3.19 13.73
N PHE A 80 0.42 2.34 12.96
CA PHE A 80 0.58 2.51 11.53
C PHE A 80 -0.60 1.88 10.77
N HIS A 81 -1.23 2.63 9.89
CA HIS A 81 -2.42 2.19 9.16
C HIS A 81 -2.08 1.82 7.71
N VAL A 82 -2.51 0.64 7.28
CA VAL A 82 -2.41 0.15 5.89
C VAL A 82 -3.83 -0.06 5.36
N LEU A 83 -4.09 0.27 4.09
CA LEU A 83 -5.41 0.19 3.46
C LEU A 83 -5.35 -0.54 2.12
N PHE A 84 -6.24 -1.52 1.95
CA PHE A 84 -6.57 -2.16 0.68
C PHE A 84 -8.00 -1.84 0.24
N GLY A 85 -8.21 -1.69 -1.07
CA GLY A 85 -9.53 -1.63 -1.68
C GLY A 85 -9.79 -2.87 -2.53
N MET A 86 -10.86 -3.62 -2.25
CA MET A 86 -11.14 -4.91 -2.90
C MET A 86 -12.55 -4.93 -3.50
N MET A 87 -12.66 -5.11 -4.81
CA MET A 87 -13.95 -5.31 -5.49
C MET A 87 -13.79 -6.18 -6.72
N GLY A 88 -14.70 -7.13 -6.93
CA GLY A 88 -14.75 -8.01 -8.09
C GLY A 88 -14.60 -9.48 -7.72
N GLU A 89 -14.72 -10.36 -8.69
CA GLU A 89 -14.78 -11.82 -8.44
C GLU A 89 -13.56 -12.56 -9.02
N ALA A 90 -12.63 -11.86 -9.66
CA ALA A 90 -11.49 -12.48 -10.32
C ALA A 90 -10.57 -13.15 -9.28
N PRO A 91 -10.34 -14.47 -9.33
CA PRO A 91 -9.48 -15.17 -8.35
C PRO A 91 -8.08 -14.57 -8.25
N SER A 92 -7.51 -14.14 -9.38
CA SER A 92 -6.19 -13.52 -9.45
C SER A 92 -6.06 -12.20 -8.69
N LEU A 93 -7.16 -11.47 -8.45
CA LEU A 93 -7.17 -10.29 -7.57
C LEU A 93 -6.84 -10.70 -6.12
N TYR A 94 -7.44 -11.80 -5.67
CA TYR A 94 -7.28 -12.30 -4.31
C TYR A 94 -5.94 -12.99 -4.10
N ASP A 95 -5.40 -13.65 -5.13
CA ASP A 95 -4.03 -14.17 -5.11
C ASP A 95 -3.01 -13.04 -4.96
N ALA A 96 -3.18 -11.95 -5.74
CA ALA A 96 -2.33 -10.77 -5.62
C ALA A 96 -2.42 -10.14 -4.23
N TRP A 97 -3.65 -9.93 -3.74
CA TRP A 97 -3.88 -9.42 -2.38
C TRP A 97 -3.23 -10.30 -1.31
N GLU A 98 -3.31 -11.62 -1.42
CA GLU A 98 -2.67 -12.54 -0.48
C GLU A 98 -1.16 -12.37 -0.44
N VAL A 99 -0.51 -12.28 -1.61
CA VAL A 99 0.93 -12.01 -1.72
C VAL A 99 1.29 -10.65 -1.12
N SER A 100 0.48 -9.63 -1.41
CA SER A 100 0.66 -8.29 -0.87
C SER A 100 0.56 -8.29 0.66
N LEU A 101 -0.48 -8.91 1.22
CA LEU A 101 -0.69 -9.01 2.67
C LEU A 101 0.47 -9.77 3.36
N LYS A 102 0.93 -10.88 2.79
CA LYS A 102 2.12 -11.59 3.30
C LYS A 102 3.33 -10.66 3.36
N SER A 103 3.55 -9.87 2.31
CA SER A 103 4.67 -8.94 2.25
C SER A 103 4.57 -7.82 3.29
N VAL A 104 3.36 -7.31 3.54
CA VAL A 104 3.08 -6.32 4.60
C VAL A 104 3.33 -6.92 5.98
N LEU A 105 2.81 -8.11 6.27
CA LEU A 105 2.93 -8.74 7.59
C LEU A 105 4.37 -9.15 7.91
N VAL A 106 5.09 -9.75 6.96
CA VAL A 106 6.50 -10.13 7.14
C VAL A 106 7.40 -8.90 7.34
N ASN A 107 7.03 -7.76 6.77
CA ASN A 107 7.74 -6.49 6.92
C ASN A 107 7.05 -5.52 7.88
N ALA A 108 6.20 -6.02 8.77
CA ALA A 108 5.48 -5.20 9.72
C ALA A 108 6.45 -4.33 10.56
N PRO A 109 6.01 -3.12 10.95
CA PRO A 109 6.85 -2.25 11.76
C PRO A 109 7.17 -2.91 13.11
N THR A 110 8.41 -2.76 13.56
CA THR A 110 8.85 -3.28 14.88
C THR A 110 8.68 -2.28 16.01
N ASP A 111 8.44 -1.01 15.69
CA ASP A 111 8.47 0.07 16.68
C ASP A 111 7.07 0.62 17.02
N VAL A 112 6.07 0.30 16.19
CA VAL A 112 4.67 0.74 16.29
C VAL A 112 3.72 -0.42 16.06
N ASP A 113 2.48 -0.29 16.55
CA ASP A 113 1.41 -1.25 16.23
C ASP A 113 0.95 -1.05 14.78
N MET A 114 0.24 -2.02 14.21
CA MET A 114 -0.23 -1.95 12.83
C MET A 114 -1.70 -2.33 12.69
N HIS A 115 -2.45 -1.52 11.93
CA HIS A 115 -3.83 -1.81 11.57
C HIS A 115 -3.97 -1.90 10.05
N VAL A 116 -4.35 -3.07 9.54
CA VAL A 116 -4.70 -3.29 8.14
C VAL A 116 -6.21 -3.14 7.96
N HIS A 117 -6.61 -2.15 7.16
CA HIS A 117 -7.98 -1.91 6.75
C HIS A 117 -8.21 -2.53 5.36
N VAL A 118 -9.30 -3.28 5.19
CA VAL A 118 -9.72 -3.81 3.89
C VAL A 118 -11.12 -3.30 3.58
N ILE A 119 -11.24 -2.31 2.70
CA ILE A 119 -12.54 -1.79 2.24
C ILE A 119 -13.00 -2.65 1.06
N CYS A 120 -14.12 -3.34 1.20
CA CYS A 120 -14.53 -4.36 0.24
C CYS A 120 -16.03 -4.39 -0.06
N SER A 121 -16.39 -4.84 -1.28
CA SER A 121 -17.78 -5.25 -1.57
C SER A 121 -18.14 -6.53 -0.81
N GLN A 122 -19.42 -6.90 -0.77
CA GLN A 122 -19.89 -8.09 -0.05
C GLN A 122 -19.17 -9.38 -0.47
N ASP A 123 -19.01 -9.61 -1.77
CA ASP A 123 -18.37 -10.84 -2.27
C ASP A 123 -16.88 -10.87 -1.90
N ALA A 124 -16.19 -9.74 -2.07
CA ALA A 124 -14.79 -9.59 -1.70
C ALA A 124 -14.58 -9.71 -0.19
N HIS A 125 -15.52 -9.22 0.61
CA HIS A 125 -15.51 -9.39 2.06
C HIS A 125 -15.52 -10.87 2.44
N ASN A 126 -16.42 -11.66 1.86
CA ASN A 126 -16.52 -13.10 2.14
C ASN A 126 -15.22 -13.83 1.79
N VAL A 127 -14.64 -13.57 0.61
CA VAL A 127 -13.38 -14.19 0.18
C VAL A 127 -12.21 -13.77 1.07
N VAL A 128 -12.14 -12.51 1.48
CA VAL A 128 -11.11 -12.02 2.41
C VAL A 128 -11.20 -12.75 3.76
N GLN A 129 -12.41 -12.90 4.31
CA GLN A 129 -12.61 -13.63 5.57
C GLN A 129 -12.23 -15.10 5.46
N GLU A 130 -12.61 -15.76 4.36
CA GLU A 130 -12.22 -17.15 4.08
C GLU A 130 -10.70 -17.29 4.01
N LYS A 131 -10.00 -16.45 3.21
CA LYS A 131 -8.53 -16.49 3.10
C LYS A 131 -7.83 -16.21 4.43
N ILE A 132 -8.32 -15.28 5.24
CA ILE A 132 -7.77 -15.00 6.58
C ILE A 132 -7.88 -16.23 7.48
N LYS A 133 -9.03 -16.92 7.44
CA LYS A 133 -9.27 -18.15 8.19
C LYS A 133 -8.39 -19.30 7.70
N GLU A 134 -8.32 -19.54 6.41
CA GLU A 134 -7.46 -20.57 5.79
C GLU A 134 -5.98 -20.35 6.10
N ALA A 135 -5.57 -19.08 6.23
CA ALA A 135 -4.22 -18.67 6.57
C ALA A 135 -3.89 -18.82 8.06
N GLU A 136 -4.86 -19.16 8.92
CA GLU A 136 -4.70 -19.24 10.39
C GLU A 136 -4.12 -17.94 10.98
N LEU A 137 -4.55 -16.78 10.47
CA LEU A 137 -4.03 -15.49 10.91
C LEU A 137 -4.55 -15.08 12.29
N GLU A 138 -5.82 -15.28 12.57
CA GLU A 138 -6.40 -14.92 13.87
C GLU A 138 -5.75 -15.73 15.01
N GLY A 139 -5.31 -15.04 16.07
CA GLY A 139 -4.60 -15.66 17.19
C GLY A 139 -3.14 -16.01 16.91
N SER A 140 -2.63 -15.80 15.69
CA SER A 140 -1.21 -15.97 15.39
C SER A 140 -0.35 -14.94 16.13
N GLN A 141 0.90 -15.31 16.44
CA GLN A 141 1.78 -14.55 17.33
C GLN A 141 2.73 -13.63 16.56
N TRP A 142 2.77 -12.36 16.95
CA TRP A 142 3.58 -11.31 16.33
C TRP A 142 4.29 -10.44 17.36
N ARG A 143 5.31 -9.70 16.93
CA ARG A 143 6.10 -8.82 17.81
C ARG A 143 5.32 -7.63 18.37
N ASN A 144 4.45 -7.02 17.58
CA ASN A 144 3.59 -5.89 17.96
C ASN A 144 2.13 -6.24 17.74
N GLN A 145 1.21 -5.43 18.27
CA GLN A 145 -0.19 -5.64 18.01
C GLN A 145 -0.48 -5.40 16.53
N ILE A 146 -1.05 -6.42 15.88
CA ILE A 146 -1.56 -6.34 14.52
C ILE A 146 -3.06 -6.57 14.56
N THR A 147 -3.81 -5.69 13.92
CA THR A 147 -5.26 -5.86 13.71
C THR A 147 -5.55 -5.81 12.22
N ILE A 148 -6.40 -6.72 11.74
CA ILE A 148 -6.93 -6.70 10.38
C ILE A 148 -8.44 -6.48 10.48
N THR A 149 -8.96 -5.41 9.89
CA THR A 149 -10.40 -5.18 9.83
C THR A 149 -10.87 -5.15 8.38
N SER A 150 -11.83 -6.02 8.05
CA SER A 150 -12.54 -5.99 6.79
C SER A 150 -13.87 -5.23 6.93
N TYR A 151 -14.10 -4.27 6.05
CA TYR A 151 -15.30 -3.44 6.05
C TYR A 151 -16.10 -3.75 4.79
N ASN A 152 -17.22 -4.43 4.95
CA ASN A 152 -18.19 -4.59 3.88
C ASN A 152 -18.95 -3.28 3.68
N VAL A 153 -18.67 -2.60 2.57
CA VAL A 153 -19.23 -1.28 2.24
C VAL A 153 -20.34 -1.34 1.20
N GLU A 154 -20.85 -2.54 0.88
CA GLU A 154 -21.86 -2.74 -0.17
C GLU A 154 -23.08 -1.83 0.00
N ALA A 155 -23.53 -1.61 1.23
CA ALA A 155 -24.63 -0.69 1.52
C ALA A 155 -24.35 0.73 0.99
N TYR A 156 -23.12 1.23 1.13
CA TYR A 156 -22.76 2.60 0.73
C TYR A 156 -22.65 2.79 -0.78
N ASN A 157 -22.65 1.71 -1.58
CA ASN A 157 -22.38 1.77 -3.01
C ASN A 157 -23.27 2.76 -3.75
N ARG A 158 -24.56 2.83 -3.41
CA ARG A 158 -25.48 3.80 -4.02
C ARG A 158 -25.09 5.23 -3.71
N ASN A 159 -24.93 5.56 -2.42
CA ASN A 159 -24.63 6.93 -1.98
C ASN A 159 -23.26 7.39 -2.46
N TRP A 160 -22.27 6.50 -2.47
CA TRP A 160 -20.95 6.79 -3.01
C TRP A 160 -20.98 7.07 -4.51
N ARG A 161 -21.84 6.35 -5.25
CA ARG A 161 -22.04 6.64 -6.67
C ARG A 161 -22.70 8.00 -6.90
N GLU A 162 -23.70 8.34 -6.10
CA GLU A 162 -24.34 9.65 -6.18
C GLU A 162 -23.34 10.77 -5.84
N PHE A 163 -22.55 10.59 -4.78
CA PHE A 163 -21.48 11.50 -4.39
C PHE A 163 -20.42 11.70 -5.48
N LEU A 164 -19.91 10.62 -6.08
CA LEU A 164 -18.93 10.75 -7.15
C LEU A 164 -19.52 11.41 -8.40
N ARG A 165 -20.79 11.12 -8.74
CA ARG A 165 -21.46 11.77 -9.88
C ARG A 165 -21.54 13.29 -9.67
N GLU A 166 -21.89 13.70 -8.46
CA GLU A 166 -21.94 15.11 -8.06
C GLU A 166 -20.56 15.77 -8.17
N LYS A 167 -19.52 15.14 -7.61
CA LYS A 167 -18.15 15.70 -7.58
C LYS A 167 -17.52 15.77 -8.96
N MET A 168 -17.70 14.74 -9.78
CA MET A 168 -17.07 14.66 -11.11
C MET A 168 -17.81 15.48 -12.16
N ARG A 169 -19.09 15.82 -11.91
CA ARG A 169 -19.96 16.53 -12.86
C ARG A 169 -19.98 15.84 -14.24
N HIS A 170 -19.90 14.51 -14.24
CA HIS A 170 -19.74 13.69 -15.44
C HIS A 170 -20.68 12.47 -15.42
N ASP A 171 -21.48 12.32 -16.47
CA ASP A 171 -22.53 11.29 -16.52
C ASP A 171 -21.98 9.86 -16.76
N GLN A 172 -20.82 9.73 -17.41
CA GLN A 172 -20.23 8.44 -17.79
C GLN A 172 -19.22 7.84 -16.79
N LEU A 173 -19.24 8.28 -15.54
CA LEU A 173 -18.26 7.86 -14.51
C LEU A 173 -18.06 6.33 -14.42
N TYR A 174 -19.13 5.57 -14.69
CA TYR A 174 -19.19 4.12 -14.50
C TYR A 174 -18.98 3.29 -15.77
N GLU A 175 -18.91 3.92 -16.94
CA GLU A 175 -18.68 3.19 -18.19
C GLU A 175 -17.23 2.70 -18.29
N ARG A 176 -16.32 3.27 -17.48
CA ARG A 176 -14.87 3.02 -17.58
C ARG A 176 -14.27 2.35 -16.34
N ILE A 177 -14.76 2.65 -15.14
CA ILE A 177 -14.13 2.24 -13.88
C ILE A 177 -15.21 1.75 -12.91
N SER A 178 -15.00 0.57 -12.33
CA SER A 178 -15.85 0.03 -11.28
C SER A 178 -15.71 0.85 -9.99
N LEU A 179 -16.70 0.77 -9.08
CA LEU A 179 -16.65 1.57 -7.85
C LEU A 179 -15.40 1.28 -7.01
N GLY A 180 -14.88 0.05 -7.06
CA GLY A 180 -13.65 -0.36 -6.39
C GLY A 180 -12.43 0.49 -6.75
N GLY A 181 -12.36 1.03 -7.97
CA GLY A 181 -11.29 1.96 -8.37
C GLY A 181 -11.24 3.24 -7.53
N TYR A 182 -12.36 3.61 -6.91
CA TYR A 182 -12.47 4.81 -6.06
C TYR A 182 -12.42 4.50 -4.57
N TYR A 183 -12.28 3.24 -4.14
CA TYR A 183 -12.28 2.90 -2.71
C TYR A 183 -11.18 3.64 -1.93
N ARG A 184 -10.01 3.90 -2.56
CA ARG A 184 -8.95 4.73 -1.95
C ARG A 184 -9.40 6.15 -1.61
N LEU A 185 -10.26 6.74 -2.46
CA LEU A 185 -10.79 8.09 -2.28
C LEU A 185 -12.03 8.14 -1.37
N LEU A 186 -12.71 7.01 -1.18
CA LEU A 186 -13.96 6.91 -0.43
C LEU A 186 -13.78 6.31 0.97
N ALA A 187 -12.67 5.61 1.22
CA ALA A 187 -12.34 5.00 2.50
C ALA A 187 -12.39 5.98 3.68
N TYR A 188 -12.06 7.25 3.46
CA TYR A 188 -12.15 8.28 4.51
C TYR A 188 -13.56 8.41 5.12
N LYS A 189 -14.63 8.09 4.37
CA LYS A 189 -16.00 8.11 4.91
C LYS A 189 -16.22 7.06 6.00
N ILE A 190 -15.39 6.02 6.05
CA ILE A 190 -15.38 5.00 7.09
C ILE A 190 -14.30 5.29 8.14
N LEU A 191 -13.10 5.68 7.71
CA LEU A 191 -11.92 5.76 8.57
C LEU A 191 -11.79 7.11 9.31
N ALA A 192 -12.21 8.22 8.70
CA ALA A 192 -12.11 9.54 9.35
C ALA A 192 -12.96 9.66 10.63
N PRO A 193 -14.20 9.12 10.70
CA PRO A 193 -14.97 9.08 11.94
C PRO A 193 -14.31 8.29 13.08
N LEU A 194 -13.36 7.41 12.75
CA LEU A 194 -12.57 6.64 13.71
C LEU A 194 -11.27 7.37 14.10
N ASN A 195 -11.12 8.63 13.69
CA ASN A 195 -9.92 9.44 13.88
C ASN A 195 -8.63 8.78 13.34
N VAL A 196 -8.76 7.98 12.28
CA VAL A 196 -7.60 7.37 11.61
C VAL A 196 -6.82 8.45 10.86
N GLY A 197 -5.52 8.54 11.16
CA GLY A 197 -4.61 9.53 10.59
C GLY A 197 -4.06 9.14 9.21
N PRO A 198 -2.77 9.43 8.96
CA PRO A 198 -2.06 8.97 7.77
C PRO A 198 -2.13 7.45 7.60
N THR A 199 -2.59 7.02 6.44
CA THR A 199 -2.82 5.62 6.08
C THR A 199 -2.14 5.30 4.76
N LEU A 200 -1.29 4.28 4.72
CA LEU A 200 -0.72 3.79 3.48
C LEU A 200 -1.79 3.02 2.69
N TYR A 201 -2.27 3.60 1.59
CA TYR A 201 -3.05 2.86 0.60
C TYR A 201 -2.14 2.04 -0.32
N MET A 202 -2.52 0.80 -0.60
CA MET A 202 -1.83 -0.10 -1.50
C MET A 202 -2.80 -0.77 -2.48
N ASP A 203 -2.44 -0.78 -3.77
CA ASP A 203 -3.04 -1.70 -4.74
C ASP A 203 -2.62 -3.14 -4.39
N THR A 204 -3.44 -4.12 -4.81
CA THR A 204 -3.23 -5.53 -4.50
C THR A 204 -2.00 -6.13 -5.16
N ASP A 205 -1.48 -5.49 -6.20
CA ASP A 205 -0.29 -5.88 -6.96
C ASP A 205 0.99 -5.14 -6.50
N VAL A 206 0.98 -4.63 -5.27
CA VAL A 206 2.17 -4.12 -4.59
C VAL A 206 2.77 -5.17 -3.66
N ILE A 207 4.09 -5.33 -3.70
CA ILE A 207 4.86 -6.15 -2.75
C ILE A 207 5.77 -5.24 -1.94
N VAL A 208 5.70 -5.31 -0.62
CA VAL A 208 6.64 -4.65 0.29
C VAL A 208 7.90 -5.49 0.44
N LEU A 209 9.06 -4.87 0.24
CA LEU A 209 10.37 -5.54 0.29
C LEU A 209 11.22 -5.14 1.50
N SER A 210 10.84 -4.09 2.21
CA SER A 210 11.59 -3.56 3.36
C SER A 210 10.67 -3.35 4.55
N ASN A 211 11.26 -3.34 5.75
CA ASN A 211 10.54 -3.07 6.99
C ASN A 211 9.82 -1.71 6.93
N LEU A 212 8.55 -1.70 7.32
CA LEU A 212 7.70 -0.51 7.23
C LEU A 212 8.06 0.59 8.22
N ASN A 213 8.89 0.34 9.25
CA ASN A 213 9.42 1.39 10.12
C ASN A 213 10.11 2.51 9.34
N ASP A 214 10.83 2.15 8.27
CA ASP A 214 11.52 3.14 7.44
C ASP A 214 10.54 4.04 6.70
N LEU A 215 9.39 3.50 6.29
CA LEU A 215 8.33 4.31 5.70
C LEU A 215 7.66 5.20 6.75
N VAL A 216 7.32 4.65 7.91
CA VAL A 216 6.61 5.36 9.00
C VAL A 216 7.35 6.66 9.38
N LYS A 217 8.68 6.61 9.49
CA LYS A 217 9.53 7.77 9.84
C LYS A 217 9.49 8.91 8.80
N ASN A 218 9.06 8.62 7.58
CA ASN A 218 9.00 9.58 6.48
C ASN A 218 7.58 10.15 6.25
N ILE A 219 6.60 9.73 7.05
CA ILE A 219 5.22 10.19 6.89
C ILE A 219 5.03 11.57 7.52
N ASP A 220 4.74 12.57 6.69
CA ASP A 220 4.29 13.88 7.13
C ASP A 220 2.76 13.93 7.33
N GLY A 221 2.32 13.90 8.60
CA GLY A 221 0.91 14.00 8.97
C GLY A 221 0.24 15.36 8.68
N THR A 222 1.00 16.36 8.21
CA THR A 222 0.43 17.64 7.77
C THR A 222 -0.11 17.58 6.34
N LYS A 223 0.35 16.61 5.53
CA LYS A 223 -0.04 16.47 4.11
C LYS A 223 -1.35 15.73 3.95
N LEU A 224 -2.08 16.03 2.86
CA LEU A 224 -3.29 15.30 2.48
C LEU A 224 -2.96 13.94 1.86
N PHE A 225 -1.93 13.91 1.01
CA PHE A 225 -1.42 12.67 0.43
C PHE A 225 0.10 12.76 0.19
N GLN A 226 0.78 11.62 0.21
CA GLN A 226 2.21 11.50 -0.05
C GLN A 226 2.49 10.30 -0.92
N GLY A 227 3.39 10.42 -1.89
CA GLY A 227 3.71 9.31 -2.79
C GLY A 227 5.00 9.53 -3.57
N SER A 228 5.06 8.97 -4.77
CA SER A 228 6.22 9.09 -5.66
C SER A 228 6.70 10.53 -5.89
N SER A 229 8.02 10.73 -5.83
CA SER A 229 8.68 11.97 -6.23
C SER A 229 8.95 12.10 -7.74
N LYS A 230 8.81 11.01 -8.52
CA LYS A 230 9.09 11.01 -9.97
C LYS A 230 7.82 11.03 -10.82
N PHE A 231 6.87 10.15 -10.51
CA PHE A 231 5.63 9.98 -11.24
C PHE A 231 4.55 9.53 -10.26
N PHE A 232 3.57 10.41 -10.01
CA PHE A 232 2.48 10.08 -9.13
C PHE A 232 1.74 8.81 -9.59
N CYS A 233 1.64 7.85 -8.69
CA CYS A 233 0.91 6.61 -8.87
C CYS A 233 0.00 6.44 -7.65
N SER A 234 -1.30 6.24 -7.87
CA SER A 234 -2.25 6.11 -6.77
C SER A 234 -2.15 4.75 -6.05
N GLY A 235 -1.51 3.75 -6.68
CA GLY A 235 -1.40 2.39 -6.17
C GLY A 235 -0.49 2.21 -4.96
N PHE A 236 0.30 3.22 -4.62
CA PHE A 236 1.05 3.27 -3.36
C PHE A 236 1.13 4.71 -2.90
N THR A 237 0.28 5.08 -1.95
CA THR A 237 0.14 6.48 -1.53
C THR A 237 -0.27 6.52 -0.07
N VAL A 238 0.40 7.34 0.73
CA VAL A 238 -0.06 7.66 2.08
C VAL A 238 -1.14 8.72 1.98
N ILE A 239 -2.31 8.47 2.56
CA ILE A 239 -3.48 9.33 2.54
C ILE A 239 -3.84 9.69 3.97
N ASN A 240 -3.99 10.98 4.26
CA ASN A 240 -4.44 11.42 5.59
C ASN A 240 -5.96 11.33 5.69
N MET A 241 -6.46 10.21 6.24
CA MET A 241 -7.90 9.92 6.26
C MET A 241 -8.68 10.95 7.07
N ALA A 242 -8.18 11.38 8.23
CA ALA A 242 -8.81 12.40 9.07
C ALA A 242 -9.02 13.74 8.35
N LYS A 243 -8.08 14.14 7.47
CA LYS A 243 -8.14 15.40 6.71
C LYS A 243 -8.70 15.25 5.29
N PHE A 244 -9.09 14.04 4.88
CA PHE A 244 -9.43 13.80 3.48
C PHE A 244 -10.74 14.46 3.02
N HIS A 245 -11.52 15.05 3.92
CA HIS A 245 -12.63 15.94 3.53
C HIS A 245 -12.11 17.19 2.77
N GLU A 246 -10.95 17.73 3.16
CA GLU A 246 -10.30 18.88 2.50
C GLU A 246 -9.91 18.55 1.04
N PHE A 247 -9.63 17.28 0.72
CA PHE A 247 -9.38 16.86 -0.66
C PHE A 247 -10.61 17.11 -1.53
N TRP A 248 -11.80 16.78 -1.04
CA TRP A 248 -13.04 16.98 -1.79
C TRP A 248 -13.43 18.45 -1.93
N GLU A 249 -13.11 19.29 -0.93
CA GLU A 249 -13.24 20.76 -1.04
C GLU A 249 -12.32 21.34 -2.12
N LYS A 250 -11.14 20.73 -2.32
CA LYS A 250 -10.22 21.10 -3.41
C LYS A 250 -10.71 20.60 -4.76
N VAL A 251 -11.30 19.40 -4.83
CA VAL A 251 -11.96 18.90 -6.04
C VAL A 251 -13.08 19.85 -6.50
N ASP A 252 -13.87 20.41 -5.57
CA ASP A 252 -14.94 21.35 -5.92
C ASP A 252 -14.45 22.63 -6.60
N GLN A 253 -13.19 23.00 -6.34
CA GLN A 253 -12.52 24.17 -6.92
C GLN A 253 -11.91 23.88 -8.30
N LEU A 254 -11.91 22.64 -8.78
CA LEU A 254 -11.42 22.31 -10.13
C LEU A 254 -12.45 22.73 -11.19
N GLU A 255 -11.98 23.25 -12.32
CA GLU A 255 -12.84 23.64 -13.45
C GLU A 255 -13.38 22.40 -14.16
N GLN A 256 -12.53 21.41 -14.35
CA GLN A 256 -12.84 20.11 -14.90
C GLN A 256 -12.20 19.04 -14.02
N VAL A 257 -12.93 17.96 -13.77
CA VAL A 257 -12.45 16.84 -12.97
C VAL A 257 -12.38 15.62 -13.87
N ARG A 258 -11.21 15.03 -13.98
CA ARG A 258 -11.05 13.75 -14.69
C ARG A 258 -11.75 12.63 -13.92
N VAL A 259 -12.11 11.57 -14.62
CA VAL A 259 -12.93 10.49 -14.03
C VAL A 259 -12.10 9.38 -13.40
N VAL A 260 -10.79 9.31 -13.59
CA VAL A 260 -9.95 8.26 -12.99
C VAL A 260 -9.46 8.73 -11.63
N ASP A 261 -9.49 7.87 -10.60
CA ASP A 261 -9.04 8.17 -9.25
C ASP A 261 -7.62 8.78 -9.20
N GLN A 262 -6.66 8.18 -9.91
CA GLN A 262 -5.30 8.70 -10.02
C GLN A 262 -5.28 10.10 -10.67
N ASP A 263 -6.12 10.31 -11.69
CA ASP A 263 -6.20 11.56 -12.42
C ASP A 263 -6.83 12.68 -11.57
N ILE A 264 -7.84 12.36 -10.77
CA ILE A 264 -8.44 13.31 -9.81
C ILE A 264 -7.38 13.76 -8.80
N MET A 265 -6.61 12.81 -8.25
CA MET A 265 -5.52 13.13 -7.33
C MET A 265 -4.44 13.99 -7.99
N LEU A 266 -4.09 13.69 -9.25
CA LEU A 266 -3.17 14.50 -10.05
C LEU A 266 -3.71 15.91 -10.31
N ASP A 267 -5.01 16.08 -10.56
CA ASP A 267 -5.61 17.40 -10.78
C ASP A 267 -5.53 18.25 -9.50
N VAL A 268 -5.85 17.66 -8.34
CA VAL A 268 -5.70 18.32 -7.04
C VAL A 268 -4.22 18.65 -6.77
N LEU A 269 -3.31 17.70 -6.98
CA LEU A 269 -1.86 17.91 -6.83
C LEU A 269 -1.35 19.08 -7.68
N THR A 270 -1.79 19.13 -8.95
CA THR A 270 -1.33 20.14 -9.90
C THR A 270 -1.80 21.52 -9.50
N LYS A 271 -3.05 21.65 -9.02
CA LYS A 271 -3.62 22.94 -8.61
C LYS A 271 -3.20 23.36 -7.19
N PHE A 272 -2.95 22.41 -6.30
CA PHE A 272 -2.67 22.63 -4.87
C PHE A 272 -1.42 21.86 -4.42
N PRO A 273 -0.22 22.19 -4.92
CA PRO A 273 0.99 21.40 -4.69
C PRO A 273 1.36 21.25 -3.21
N ASP A 274 1.03 22.23 -2.36
CA ASP A 274 1.36 22.22 -0.93
C ASP A 274 0.68 21.08 -0.14
N THR A 275 -0.39 20.49 -0.70
CA THR A 275 -1.11 19.37 -0.08
C THR A 275 -0.36 18.05 -0.16
N TYR A 276 0.70 18.00 -0.99
CA TYR A 276 1.45 16.81 -1.29
C TYR A 276 2.78 16.75 -0.56
N GLY A 277 3.15 15.54 -0.14
CA GLY A 277 4.50 15.20 0.29
C GLY A 277 5.11 14.13 -0.60
N HIS A 278 6.43 14.03 -0.55
CA HIS A 278 7.18 13.04 -1.32
C HIS A 278 7.69 11.95 -0.40
N LEU A 279 7.46 10.70 -0.77
CA LEU A 279 8.11 9.56 -0.16
C LEU A 279 9.53 9.41 -0.74
N PRO A 280 10.45 8.78 0.02
CA PRO A 280 11.76 8.40 -0.48
C PRO A 280 11.66 7.58 -1.76
N LEU A 281 12.67 7.70 -2.63
CA LEU A 281 12.67 7.08 -3.96
C LEU A 281 12.53 5.56 -3.90
N GLU A 282 12.99 4.92 -2.83
CA GLU A 282 12.92 3.49 -2.60
C GLU A 282 11.47 2.99 -2.54
N TRP A 283 10.53 3.85 -2.12
CA TRP A 283 9.10 3.57 -2.05
C TRP A 283 8.36 3.94 -3.34
N ASP A 284 9.10 4.22 -4.42
CA ASP A 284 8.59 4.55 -5.75
C ASP A 284 9.24 3.64 -6.82
N ARG A 285 8.79 2.38 -6.84
CA ARG A 285 9.33 1.35 -7.75
C ARG A 285 8.21 0.69 -8.54
N ASN A 286 7.75 1.45 -9.52
CA ASN A 286 6.69 1.07 -10.44
C ASN A 286 7.24 0.25 -11.64
N LEU A 287 7.01 -1.07 -11.65
CA LEU A 287 7.59 -1.99 -12.63
C LEU A 287 7.02 -1.84 -14.04
N GLY A 288 5.77 -1.38 -14.17
CA GLY A 288 5.13 -1.06 -15.45
C GLY A 288 5.83 0.03 -16.26
N ASN A 289 6.62 0.89 -15.60
CA ASN A 289 7.36 1.99 -16.24
C ASN A 289 8.66 1.53 -16.90
N GLY A 290 8.72 0.29 -17.37
CA GLY A 290 9.79 -0.26 -18.19
C GLY A 290 10.84 -1.09 -17.43
N TYR A 291 10.79 -1.15 -16.10
CA TYR A 291 11.69 -2.00 -15.31
C TYR A 291 11.42 -3.48 -15.53
N ARG A 292 10.15 -3.85 -15.74
CA ARG A 292 9.76 -5.23 -16.09
C ARG A 292 10.44 -5.76 -17.36
N ARG A 293 10.71 -4.89 -18.33
CA ARG A 293 11.40 -5.22 -19.60
C ARG A 293 12.90 -4.90 -19.56
N ARG A 294 13.37 -4.22 -18.52
CA ARG A 294 14.76 -3.73 -18.38
C ARG A 294 15.25 -3.86 -16.93
N PRO A 295 15.32 -5.08 -16.36
CA PRO A 295 15.76 -5.31 -14.98
C PRO A 295 17.17 -4.77 -14.71
N HIS A 296 18.02 -4.75 -15.73
CA HIS A 296 19.34 -4.13 -15.69
C HIS A 296 19.32 -2.67 -15.26
N LYS A 297 18.23 -1.92 -15.47
CA LYS A 297 18.15 -0.53 -15.01
C LYS A 297 18.18 -0.42 -13.49
N ILE A 298 17.45 -1.28 -12.78
CA ILE A 298 17.47 -1.31 -11.30
C ILE A 298 18.88 -1.63 -10.81
N LEU A 299 19.51 -2.65 -11.41
CA LEU A 299 20.88 -3.06 -11.06
C LEU A 299 21.91 -1.97 -11.37
N ASN A 300 21.88 -1.42 -12.58
CA ASN A 300 22.87 -0.44 -13.05
C ASN A 300 22.78 0.87 -12.27
N HIS A 301 21.58 1.26 -11.85
CA HIS A 301 21.39 2.46 -11.05
C HIS A 301 21.66 2.24 -9.56
N LYS A 302 21.94 0.98 -9.14
CA LYS A 302 22.10 0.59 -7.72
C LYS A 302 20.94 1.11 -6.86
N GLU A 303 19.74 1.11 -7.43
CA GLU A 303 18.55 1.65 -6.78
C GLU A 303 18.05 0.65 -5.73
N ALA A 304 17.90 1.08 -4.48
CA ALA A 304 17.19 0.32 -3.45
C ALA A 304 15.67 0.34 -3.71
N ALA A 305 14.95 -0.65 -3.17
CA ALA A 305 13.51 -0.78 -3.31
C ALA A 305 12.89 -1.19 -1.96
N GLY A 306 12.02 -0.34 -1.42
CA GLY A 306 11.19 -0.62 -0.25
C GLY A 306 9.88 -1.30 -0.64
N MET A 307 9.41 -1.10 -1.86
CA MET A 307 8.26 -1.79 -2.46
C MET A 307 8.51 -2.09 -3.94
N LEU A 308 7.65 -2.91 -4.54
CA LEU A 308 7.54 -3.09 -5.98
C LEU A 308 6.06 -3.02 -6.34
N HIS A 309 5.70 -2.15 -7.28
CA HIS A 309 4.34 -2.06 -7.80
C HIS A 309 4.27 -2.63 -9.22
N TYR A 310 3.51 -3.70 -9.40
CA TYR A 310 3.40 -4.45 -10.65
C TYR A 310 2.34 -3.84 -11.61
N GLN A 311 2.24 -2.51 -11.65
CA GLN A 311 1.32 -1.79 -12.53
C GLN A 311 1.54 -2.12 -14.02
N GLY A 312 0.47 -2.03 -14.83
CA GLY A 312 0.60 -1.94 -16.29
C GLY A 312 0.30 -3.21 -17.08
N GLY A 313 -0.43 -4.16 -16.52
CA GLY A 313 -0.99 -5.28 -17.26
C GLY A 313 -2.14 -4.83 -18.13
N SER A 314 -1.88 -4.63 -19.42
CA SER A 314 -2.90 -4.32 -20.42
C SER A 314 -3.85 -5.52 -20.61
N GLY A 315 -4.68 -5.87 -19.63
CA GLY A 315 -5.82 -6.79 -19.73
C GLY A 315 -5.57 -8.14 -20.42
N ARG A 316 -4.31 -8.57 -20.56
CA ARG A 316 -3.90 -9.79 -21.26
C ARG A 316 -2.91 -10.50 -20.38
N ASP A 317 -3.43 -11.35 -19.51
CA ASP A 317 -2.82 -12.47 -18.79
C ASP A 317 -1.50 -12.25 -18.00
N ASN A 318 -0.61 -11.34 -18.38
CA ASN A 318 0.79 -11.35 -17.96
C ASN A 318 1.03 -10.88 -16.53
N ASP A 319 0.18 -10.03 -15.95
CA ASP A 319 0.39 -9.44 -14.61
C ASP A 319 -0.31 -10.30 -13.57
N GLN A 320 -1.50 -10.77 -13.92
CA GLN A 320 -2.26 -11.79 -13.21
C GLN A 320 -1.44 -13.08 -13.04
N ASN A 321 -0.62 -13.44 -14.05
CA ASN A 321 0.23 -14.63 -13.97
C ASN A 321 1.40 -14.49 -12.98
N TYR A 322 1.91 -13.29 -12.68
CA TYR A 322 3.08 -13.19 -11.79
C TYR A 322 2.73 -13.57 -10.36
N PHE A 323 1.57 -13.14 -9.87
CA PHE A 323 1.13 -13.46 -8.50
C PHE A 323 0.70 -14.92 -8.35
N THR A 324 0.12 -15.52 -9.39
CA THR A 324 -0.27 -16.94 -9.37
C THR A 324 0.93 -17.87 -9.57
N TYR A 325 1.95 -17.46 -10.32
CA TYR A 325 2.95 -18.39 -10.85
C TYR A 325 4.41 -17.98 -10.71
N GLY A 326 4.66 -16.78 -10.20
CA GLY A 326 5.98 -16.26 -9.94
C GLY A 326 6.82 -15.95 -11.18
N PHE A 327 8.09 -15.68 -10.92
CA PHE A 327 9.11 -15.28 -11.88
C PHE A 327 9.38 -16.34 -12.95
N GLU A 328 9.44 -17.62 -12.58
CA GLU A 328 9.76 -18.71 -13.51
C GLU A 328 8.73 -18.78 -14.64
N GLN A 329 7.44 -18.76 -14.31
CA GLN A 329 6.39 -18.81 -15.35
C GLN A 329 6.22 -17.50 -16.10
N TYR A 330 6.50 -16.34 -15.48
CA TYR A 330 6.61 -15.08 -16.21
C TYR A 330 7.69 -15.17 -17.30
N CYS A 331 8.85 -15.75 -16.97
CA CYS A 331 9.92 -15.94 -17.92
C CYS A 331 9.62 -17.01 -18.97
N ASP A 332 8.97 -18.11 -18.60
CA ASP A 332 8.55 -19.14 -19.56
C ASP A 332 7.57 -18.63 -20.62
N ARG A 333 6.73 -17.66 -20.26
CA ARG A 333 5.74 -17.03 -21.17
C ARG A 333 6.28 -15.82 -21.92
N THR A 334 7.49 -15.36 -21.58
CA THR A 334 8.16 -14.26 -22.25
C THR A 334 9.35 -14.83 -23.04
N PRO A 335 9.24 -15.04 -24.37
CA PRO A 335 10.29 -15.71 -25.16
C PRO A 335 11.68 -15.08 -24.98
N THR A 336 11.74 -13.78 -24.77
CA THR A 336 12.99 -13.06 -24.53
C THR A 336 13.60 -13.30 -23.15
N CYS A 337 12.84 -13.82 -22.17
CA CYS A 337 13.34 -14.23 -20.86
C CYS A 337 13.62 -15.73 -20.79
N ARG A 338 12.72 -16.58 -21.34
CA ARG A 338 12.82 -18.05 -21.25
C ARG A 338 14.21 -18.57 -21.64
N ASP A 339 14.70 -18.11 -22.78
CA ASP A 339 15.94 -18.60 -23.39
C ASP A 339 17.15 -17.71 -23.04
N ASN A 340 16.96 -16.66 -22.22
CA ASN A 340 18.00 -15.71 -21.87
C ASN A 340 18.41 -15.86 -20.40
N LYS A 341 19.40 -16.73 -20.18
CA LYS A 341 19.96 -17.00 -18.84
C LYS A 341 20.45 -15.74 -18.13
N GLU A 342 21.13 -14.85 -18.85
CA GLU A 342 21.63 -13.59 -18.29
C GLU A 342 20.47 -12.72 -17.80
N LEU A 343 19.43 -12.55 -18.62
CA LEU A 343 18.26 -11.78 -18.23
C LEU A 343 17.57 -12.39 -17.00
N ARG A 344 17.50 -13.72 -16.90
CA ARG A 344 16.93 -14.40 -15.74
C ARG A 344 17.72 -14.11 -14.46
N GLU A 345 19.05 -14.18 -14.53
CA GLU A 345 19.92 -13.83 -13.40
C GLU A 345 19.79 -12.35 -13.02
N MET A 346 19.66 -11.45 -14.00
CA MET A 346 19.44 -10.03 -13.74
C MET A 346 18.10 -9.75 -13.04
N VAL A 347 17.01 -10.42 -13.46
CA VAL A 347 15.72 -10.28 -12.77
C VAL A 347 15.83 -10.80 -11.35
N ALA A 348 16.36 -12.02 -11.15
CA ALA A 348 16.53 -12.63 -9.84
C ALA A 348 17.32 -11.73 -8.86
N ARG A 349 18.33 -11.00 -9.36
CA ARG A 349 19.14 -10.06 -8.56
C ARG A 349 18.54 -8.66 -8.40
N SER A 350 17.45 -8.33 -9.09
CA SER A 350 16.81 -7.00 -9.03
C SER A 350 15.47 -7.08 -8.30
N TRP A 351 14.36 -7.00 -9.03
CA TRP A 351 13.01 -7.08 -8.48
C TRP A 351 12.55 -8.53 -8.27
N GLY A 352 13.38 -9.52 -8.58
CA GLY A 352 13.12 -10.94 -8.36
C GLY A 352 12.86 -11.31 -6.90
N LEU A 353 13.23 -10.46 -5.93
CA LEU A 353 12.80 -10.61 -4.54
C LEU A 353 11.27 -10.61 -4.37
N GLY A 354 10.51 -10.01 -5.30
CA GLY A 354 9.05 -10.16 -5.30
C GLY A 354 8.59 -11.62 -5.42
N ASP A 355 9.40 -12.47 -6.07
CA ASP A 355 9.09 -13.90 -6.27
C ASP A 355 9.19 -14.71 -4.98
N TYR A 356 9.91 -14.18 -4.00
CA TYR A 356 9.94 -14.78 -2.68
C TYR A 356 8.54 -14.78 -2.06
N TYR A 357 7.82 -13.65 -2.13
CA TYR A 357 6.50 -13.51 -1.52
C TYR A 357 5.41 -14.26 -2.27
N THR A 358 5.52 -14.41 -3.59
CA THR A 358 4.57 -15.24 -4.38
C THR A 358 4.66 -16.71 -3.99
N ARG A 359 5.84 -17.20 -3.62
CA ARG A 359 6.08 -18.59 -3.18
C ARG A 359 5.97 -18.79 -1.67
N LEU A 360 5.87 -17.70 -0.91
CA LEU A 360 5.82 -17.76 0.54
C LEU A 360 4.49 -18.37 0.97
N THR A 361 4.55 -19.52 1.65
CA THR A 361 3.36 -20.13 2.24
C THR A 361 2.99 -19.41 3.54
N TRP A 362 1.71 -19.45 3.92
CA TRP A 362 1.28 -18.89 5.21
C TRP A 362 2.02 -19.50 6.39
N LYS A 363 2.29 -20.82 6.37
CA LYS A 363 3.11 -21.48 7.41
C LYS A 363 4.47 -20.80 7.63
N TRP A 364 5.15 -20.39 6.56
CA TRP A 364 6.41 -19.66 6.66
C TRP A 364 6.21 -18.21 7.09
N ALA A 365 5.20 -17.51 6.55
CA ALA A 365 4.88 -16.14 6.97
C ALA A 365 4.57 -16.05 8.48
N LEU A 366 3.77 -16.98 9.01
CA LEU A 366 3.47 -17.12 10.43
C LEU A 366 4.73 -17.43 11.25
N PHE A 367 5.62 -18.28 10.74
CA PHE A 367 6.91 -18.54 11.36
C PHE A 367 7.78 -17.27 11.43
N PHE A 368 7.82 -16.45 10.37
CA PHE A 368 8.52 -15.17 10.37
C PHE A 368 7.94 -14.22 11.43
N GLY A 369 6.61 -14.08 11.49
CA GLY A 369 5.94 -13.29 12.52
C GLY A 369 6.33 -13.69 13.94
N LYS A 370 6.29 -14.99 14.23
CA LYS A 370 6.65 -15.54 15.54
C LYS A 370 8.13 -15.39 15.86
N SER A 371 9.02 -15.61 14.89
CA SER A 371 10.47 -15.51 15.08
C SER A 371 10.98 -14.07 15.22
N ALA A 372 10.16 -13.06 14.89
CA ALA A 372 10.46 -11.66 15.14
C ALA A 372 10.26 -11.25 16.61
N ILE A 373 9.62 -12.10 17.44
CA ILE A 373 9.44 -11.86 18.87
C ILE A 373 10.78 -12.10 19.58
N ALA A 374 11.19 -11.19 20.46
CA ALA A 374 12.42 -11.35 21.22
C ALA A 374 12.33 -12.56 22.18
N PRO A 375 13.43 -13.29 22.43
CA PRO A 375 13.40 -14.53 23.24
C PRO A 375 12.83 -14.37 24.66
N ASP A 376 12.86 -13.16 25.22
CA ASP A 376 12.42 -12.79 26.56
C ASP A 376 11.06 -12.06 26.58
N GLN A 377 10.39 -11.95 25.43
CA GLN A 377 9.11 -11.26 25.28
C GLN A 377 7.98 -12.23 24.93
N GLU A 378 6.78 -11.94 25.44
CA GLU A 378 5.55 -12.54 24.93
C GLU A 378 5.11 -11.78 23.67
N GLY A 379 4.64 -12.53 22.67
CA GLY A 379 4.07 -11.95 21.46
C GLY A 379 2.66 -11.43 21.68
N PHE A 380 2.16 -10.71 20.68
CA PHE A 380 0.78 -10.27 20.58
C PHE A 380 0.03 -11.17 19.61
N GLU A 381 -1.20 -11.50 19.97
CA GLU A 381 -2.13 -12.18 19.08
C GLU A 381 -2.66 -11.22 18.02
N LEU A 382 -2.55 -11.62 16.75
CA LEU A 382 -3.19 -10.91 15.65
C LEU A 382 -4.71 -11.02 15.79
N ARG A 383 -5.38 -9.87 15.75
CA ARG A 383 -6.85 -9.78 15.83
C ARG A 383 -7.46 -9.55 14.46
N VAL A 384 -8.57 -10.21 14.20
CA VAL A 384 -9.34 -10.04 12.97
C VAL A 384 -10.73 -9.52 13.34
N ASP A 385 -11.12 -8.40 12.77
CA ASP A 385 -12.45 -7.84 12.91
C ASP A 385 -13.18 -7.88 11.56
N SER A 386 -14.47 -8.16 11.62
CA SER A 386 -15.39 -8.01 10.49
C SER A 386 -16.44 -6.95 10.81
N VAL A 387 -16.60 -6.00 9.90
CA VAL A 387 -17.59 -4.91 10.03
C VAL A 387 -18.50 -4.91 8.81
N ILE A 388 -19.79 -5.18 9.05
CA ILE A 388 -20.84 -4.97 8.06
C ILE A 388 -21.37 -3.56 8.23
N ALA A 389 -21.05 -2.70 7.27
CA ALA A 389 -21.37 -1.31 7.37
C ALA A 389 -22.85 -1.10 6.97
N ASN A 390 -23.71 -0.88 7.97
CA ASN A 390 -25.16 -0.71 7.75
C ASN A 390 -25.56 0.75 7.58
N HIS A 391 -26.57 1.00 6.73
CA HIS A 391 -27.29 2.26 6.69
C HIS A 391 -28.18 2.40 7.94
N THR A 392 -27.60 2.72 9.09
CA THR A 392 -28.41 3.37 10.12
C THR A 392 -28.53 4.84 9.71
N ALA A 393 -29.59 5.12 8.93
CA ALA A 393 -30.01 6.48 8.65
C ALA A 393 -30.38 7.14 9.98
N VAL A 394 -29.50 7.98 10.51
CA VAL A 394 -29.93 9.03 11.43
C VAL A 394 -30.68 10.04 10.58
N ALA A 395 -31.97 9.80 10.40
CA ALA A 395 -32.91 10.81 9.95
C ALA A 395 -32.98 11.88 11.06
N GLY A 396 -32.12 12.91 10.96
CA GLY A 396 -32.12 14.00 11.93
C GLY A 396 -30.93 14.93 11.78
N ASN A 397 -31.13 15.98 10.98
CA ASN A 397 -30.29 17.17 10.82
C ASN A 397 -28.86 16.96 10.29
N ALA A 398 -28.55 17.73 9.25
CA ALA A 398 -27.25 17.84 8.61
C ALA A 398 -26.20 18.38 9.60
N SER A 399 -25.65 17.53 10.45
CA SER A 399 -24.40 17.71 11.19
C SER A 399 -24.16 16.46 12.02
N ALA A 400 -23.14 15.67 11.64
CA ALA A 400 -22.70 14.40 12.24
C ALA A 400 -23.46 13.13 11.79
N THR A 401 -22.88 12.42 10.83
CA THR A 401 -23.13 10.99 10.60
C THR A 401 -22.59 10.21 11.79
N ASN A 402 -23.46 9.76 12.70
CA ASN A 402 -23.11 8.73 13.67
C ASN A 402 -23.06 7.38 12.93
N LEU A 403 -21.86 6.85 12.70
CA LEU A 403 -21.69 5.46 12.27
C LEU A 403 -22.03 4.54 13.45
N THR A 404 -23.16 3.84 13.38
CA THR A 404 -23.42 2.71 14.27
C THR A 404 -22.73 1.48 13.69
N MET A 405 -21.50 1.20 14.13
CA MET A 405 -20.80 -0.03 13.76
C MET A 405 -21.27 -1.16 14.67
N LEU A 406 -21.97 -2.15 14.09
CA LEU A 406 -22.24 -3.40 14.78
C LEU A 406 -20.96 -4.23 14.72
N LYS A 407 -20.29 -4.40 15.85
CA LYS A 407 -19.25 -5.43 16.00
C LYS A 407 -19.96 -6.77 16.14
N GLU A 408 -19.89 -7.62 15.13
CA GLU A 408 -20.17 -9.05 15.31
C GLU A 408 -18.90 -9.71 15.84
N THR A 409 -18.87 -9.98 17.15
CA THR A 409 -17.83 -10.83 17.73
C THR A 409 -18.27 -12.28 17.53
N THR A 410 -17.69 -12.94 16.52
CA THR A 410 -17.94 -14.37 16.30
C THR A 410 -17.23 -15.17 17.38
N MET A 411 -17.92 -15.47 18.49
CA MET A 411 -17.46 -16.53 19.39
C MET A 411 -17.62 -17.88 18.68
N ILE A 412 -16.51 -18.44 18.21
CA ILE A 412 -16.47 -19.83 17.72
C ILE A 412 -16.45 -20.73 18.96
N CYS A 413 -17.54 -21.47 19.20
CA CYS A 413 -17.62 -22.54 20.21
C CYS A 413 -16.86 -23.79 19.80
#